data_AF-A0A2P6SAI4-F1
#
_entry.id   AF-A0A2P6SAI4-F1
#
_cell.length_a   1.000
_cell.length_b   1.000
_cell.length_c   1.000
_cell.angle_alpha   90.00
_cell.angle_beta   90.00
_cell.angle_gamma   90.00
#
_symmetry.space_group_name_H-M   'P 1'
#
loop_
_entity.id
_entity.type
_entity.pdbx_description
1 polymer ?
#
loop_
_entity_poly.entity_id
_entity_poly.type
_entity_poly.pdbx_seq_one_letter_code
_entity_poly.pdbx_strand_id
1 'polypeptide(L)'
;MRRVTFISDRHVGLVSAFPRVFPNNPHGFCFRHLMANLSDKFPAGSYLKDRIPYLFMCCAYSRTPEMYEFNMEILRSEGGDIVAQFLEDLPKENWCMAYFNGERFGEMTNNLAESFNNW
;
A
#
# COMPACT_ATOMS: atom_id res chain seq x y z
N MET A 1 -23.02 9.50 11.28
CA MET A 1 -21.64 9.90 10.94
C MET A 1 -21.39 9.61 9.47
N ARG A 2 -20.78 10.54 8.73
CA ARG A 2 -20.38 10.31 7.34
C ARG A 2 -19.17 9.37 7.33
N ARG A 3 -19.20 8.31 6.53
CA ARG A 3 -18.03 7.42 6.34
C ARG A 3 -16.97 8.21 5.57
N VAL A 4 -15.76 8.29 6.12
CA VAL A 4 -14.60 8.98 5.56
C VAL A 4 -13.47 7.97 5.43
N THR A 5 -12.81 7.94 4.27
CA THR A 5 -11.59 7.17 4.04
C THR A 5 -10.39 7.98 4.52
N PHE A 6 -9.56 7.39 5.39
CA PHE A 6 -8.31 7.99 5.83
C PHE A 6 -7.13 7.30 5.15
N ILE A 7 -6.13 8.06 4.71
CA ILE A 7 -4.89 7.53 4.13
C ILE A 7 -3.70 8.02 4.97
N SER A 8 -2.90 7.12 5.53
CA SER A 8 -1.72 7.51 6.33
C SER A 8 -0.55 6.54 6.16
N ASP A 9 0.59 6.86 6.77
CA ASP A 9 1.68 5.91 6.98
C ASP A 9 1.21 4.69 7.83
N ARG A 10 1.95 3.58 7.74
CA ARG A 10 1.79 2.33 8.49
C ARG A 10 2.45 2.37 9.89
N HIS A 11 2.86 3.53 10.38
CA HIS A 11 3.48 3.64 11.71
C HIS A 11 2.62 3.00 12.81
N VAL A 12 3.25 2.19 13.68
CA VAL A 12 2.57 1.31 14.67
C VAL A 12 1.57 2.08 15.56
N GLY A 13 1.93 3.30 15.95
CA GLY A 13 1.04 4.18 16.73
C GLY A 13 -0.25 4.55 16.00
N LEU A 14 -0.19 4.77 14.68
CA LEU A 14 -1.37 5.10 13.87
C LEU A 14 -2.27 3.88 13.68
N VAL A 15 -1.67 2.74 13.32
CA VAL A 15 -2.41 1.48 13.09
C VAL A 15 -3.15 1.04 14.36
N SER A 16 -2.53 1.20 15.54
CA SER A 16 -3.16 0.83 16.82
C SER A 16 -4.21 1.83 17.32
N ALA A 17 -4.05 3.13 17.01
CA ALA A 17 -5.00 4.17 17.41
C ALA A 17 -6.25 4.21 16.53
N PHE A 18 -6.12 3.90 15.25
CA PHE A 18 -7.21 4.02 14.28
C PHE A 18 -8.50 3.28 14.67
N PRO A 19 -8.48 1.98 15.03
CA PRO A 19 -9.72 1.28 15.42
C PRO A 19 -10.31 1.80 16.73
N ARG A 20 -9.53 2.52 17.56
CA ARG A 20 -10.00 3.11 18.82
C ARG A 20 -10.70 4.45 18.60
N VAL A 21 -10.19 5.26 17.66
CA VAL A 21 -10.67 6.62 17.39
C VAL A 21 -11.73 6.64 16.28
N PHE A 22 -11.56 5.80 15.24
CA PHE A 22 -12.42 5.75 14.06
C PHE A 22 -12.84 4.31 13.70
N PRO A 23 -13.54 3.58 14.59
CA PRO A 23 -13.83 2.16 14.45
C PRO A 23 -14.62 1.76 13.19
N ASN A 24 -15.35 2.68 12.58
CA ASN A 24 -16.25 2.42 11.44
C ASN A 24 -15.78 3.07 10.13
N ASN A 25 -14.55 3.59 10.11
CA ASN A 25 -13.99 4.27 8.96
C ASN A 25 -12.93 3.40 8.27
N PRO A 26 -12.89 3.38 6.93
CA PRO A 26 -11.81 2.72 6.22
C PRO A 26 -10.47 3.43 6.45
N HIS A 27 -9.42 2.65 6.67
CA HIS A 27 -8.04 3.11 6.75
C HIS A 27 -7.22 2.53 5.61
N GLY A 28 -6.81 3.37 4.67
CA GLY A 28 -5.84 3.02 3.64
C GLY A 28 -4.42 3.35 4.11
N PHE A 29 -3.47 2.51 3.75
CA PHE A 29 -2.06 2.87 3.84
C PHE A 29 -1.66 3.70 2.64
N CYS A 30 -0.82 4.71 2.87
CA CYS A 30 -0.31 5.58 1.82
C CYS A 30 0.59 4.77 0.89
N PHE A 31 0.15 4.62 -0.37
CA PHE A 31 0.84 3.74 -1.32
C PHE A 31 2.24 4.24 -1.65
N ARG A 32 2.46 5.55 -1.68
CA ARG A 32 3.79 6.15 -1.90
C ARG A 32 4.80 5.73 -0.82
N HIS A 33 4.41 5.75 0.46
CA HIS A 33 5.28 5.30 1.55
C HIS A 33 5.53 3.79 1.47
N LEU A 34 4.52 2.99 1.13
CA LEU A 34 4.69 1.56 0.92
C LEU A 34 5.68 1.25 -0.22
N MET A 35 5.58 1.96 -1.35
CA MET A 35 6.52 1.82 -2.47
C MET A 35 7.94 2.21 -2.08
N ALA A 36 8.13 3.33 -1.38
CA ALA A 36 9.44 3.77 -0.90
C ALA A 36 10.05 2.73 0.05
N ASN A 37 9.29 2.29 1.06
CA ASN A 37 9.72 1.28 2.02
C ASN A 37 10.08 -0.06 1.36
N LEU A 38 9.35 -0.45 0.31
CA LEU A 38 9.65 -1.66 -0.45
C LEU A 38 10.92 -1.48 -1.32
N SER A 39 11.05 -0.35 -2.03
CA SER A 39 12.21 -0.04 -2.87
C SER A 39 13.50 0.02 -2.05
N ASP A 40 13.44 0.52 -0.82
CA ASP A 40 14.61 0.64 0.06
C ASP A 40 15.12 -0.69 0.61
N LYS A 41 14.36 -1.78 0.49
CA LYS A 41 14.85 -3.13 0.80
C LYS A 41 15.79 -3.69 -0.26
N PHE A 42 15.86 -3.06 -1.44
CA PHE A 42 16.72 -3.50 -2.54
C PHE A 42 18.01 -2.66 -2.62
N PRO A 43 19.16 -3.27 -2.95
CA PRO A 43 20.43 -2.55 -3.10
C PRO A 43 20.35 -1.42 -4.11
N ALA A 44 21.09 -0.33 -3.84
CA ALA A 44 21.26 0.76 -4.79
C ALA A 44 21.88 0.25 -6.11
N GLY A 45 21.33 0.69 -7.25
CA GLY A 45 21.77 0.28 -8.59
C GLY A 45 21.23 -1.08 -9.06
N SER A 46 20.49 -1.83 -8.25
CA SER A 46 19.79 -3.02 -8.69
C SER A 46 18.58 -2.67 -9.56
N TYR A 47 18.39 -3.37 -10.69
CA TYR A 47 17.18 -3.21 -11.51
C TYR A 47 15.88 -3.52 -10.74
N LEU A 48 15.98 -4.35 -9.69
CA LEU A 48 14.86 -4.69 -8.81
C LEU A 48 14.37 -3.48 -8.01
N LYS A 49 15.22 -2.47 -7.79
CA LYS A 49 14.86 -1.26 -7.05
C LYS A 49 13.76 -0.45 -7.74
N ASP A 50 13.63 -0.58 -9.06
CA ASP A 50 12.57 0.03 -9.89
C ASP A 50 11.50 -0.99 -10.31
N ARG A 51 11.92 -2.22 -10.66
CA ARG A 51 11.02 -3.27 -11.14
C ARG A 51 10.02 -3.73 -10.09
N ILE A 52 10.46 -3.88 -8.84
CA ILE A 52 9.60 -4.38 -7.75
C ILE A 52 8.52 -3.35 -7.36
N PRO A 53 8.84 -2.05 -7.18
CA PRO A 53 7.81 -1.03 -6.98
C PRO A 53 6.78 -0.97 -8.12
N TYR A 54 7.21 -1.13 -9.37
CA TYR A 54 6.29 -1.19 -10.51
C TYR A 54 5.31 -2.38 -10.42
N LEU A 55 5.82 -3.59 -10.13
CA LEU A 55 4.97 -4.77 -9.95
C LEU A 55 4.02 -4.63 -8.76
N PHE A 56 4.50 -4.02 -7.68
CA PHE A 56 3.69 -3.71 -6.51
C PHE A 56 2.57 -2.71 -6.84
N MET A 57 2.84 -1.72 -7.71
CA MET A 57 1.82 -0.81 -8.25
C MET A 57 0.78 -1.57 -9.07
N CYS A 58 1.17 -2.52 -9.94
CA CYS A 58 0.21 -3.36 -10.66
C CYS A 58 -0.72 -4.13 -9.70
N CYS A 59 -0.17 -4.67 -8.60
CA CYS A 59 -0.97 -5.34 -7.56
C CYS A 59 -1.94 -4.36 -6.88
N ALA A 60 -1.45 -3.19 -6.46
CA ALA A 60 -2.25 -2.19 -5.75
C ALA A 60 -3.40 -1.65 -6.62
N TYR A 61 -3.15 -1.51 -7.92
CA TYR A 61 -4.11 -0.99 -8.89
C TYR A 61 -5.01 -2.06 -9.53
N SER A 62 -4.86 -3.32 -9.13
CA SER A 62 -5.72 -4.40 -9.60
C SER A 62 -7.17 -4.14 -9.21
N ARG A 63 -8.09 -4.23 -10.19
CA ARG A 63 -9.52 -3.94 -10.01
C ARG A 63 -10.36 -5.16 -9.64
N THR A 64 -9.82 -6.36 -9.88
CA THR A 64 -10.49 -7.62 -9.55
C THR A 64 -9.53 -8.53 -8.79
N PRO A 65 -10.04 -9.48 -7.99
CA PRO A 65 -9.21 -10.47 -7.30
C PRO A 65 -8.32 -11.25 -8.27
N GLU A 66 -8.82 -11.63 -9.45
CA GLU A 66 -8.08 -12.41 -10.44
C GLU A 66 -6.86 -11.64 -10.97
N MET A 67 -7.04 -10.35 -11.27
CA MET A 67 -5.95 -9.49 -11.72
C MET A 67 -4.92 -9.27 -10.60
N TYR A 68 -5.39 -9.18 -9.35
CA TYR A 68 -4.49 -9.09 -8.20
C TYR A 68 -3.65 -10.36 -8.06
N GLU A 69 -4.26 -11.55 -8.09
CA GLU A 69 -3.53 -12.81 -7.92
C GLU A 69 -2.49 -13.00 -9.05
N PHE A 70 -2.86 -12.68 -10.30
CA PHE A 70 -1.91 -12.71 -11.43
C PHE A 70 -0.70 -11.79 -11.21
N ASN A 71 -0.93 -10.53 -10.84
CA ASN A 71 0.16 -9.59 -10.58
C ASN A 71 0.99 -9.98 -9.34
N MET A 72 0.34 -10.55 -8.33
CA MET A 72 0.96 -10.99 -7.09
C MET A 72 1.89 -12.18 -7.30
N GLU A 73 1.52 -13.11 -8.19
CA GLU A 73 2.38 -14.22 -8.60
C GLU A 73 3.68 -13.71 -9.23
N ILE A 74 3.59 -12.75 -10.16
CA ILE A 74 4.77 -12.14 -10.81
C ILE A 74 5.63 -11.40 -9.77
N LEU A 75 5.00 -10.61 -8.89
CA LEU A 75 5.69 -9.86 -7.84
C LEU A 75 6.47 -10.78 -6.89
N ARG A 76 5.86 -11.89 -6.46
CA ARG A 76 6.51 -12.88 -5.59
C ARG A 76 7.64 -13.61 -6.31
N SER A 77 7.43 -13.98 -7.57
CA SER A 77 8.43 -14.66 -8.39
C SER A 77 9.70 -13.81 -8.58
N GLU A 78 9.55 -12.52 -8.91
CA GLU A 78 10.70 -11.64 -9.13
C GLU A 78 11.31 -11.08 -7.83
N GLY A 79 10.49 -10.86 -6.80
CA GLY A 79 10.89 -10.21 -5.56
C GLY A 79 11.42 -11.14 -4.46
N GLY A 80 11.16 -12.44 -4.58
CA GLY A 80 11.63 -13.48 -3.65
C GLY A 80 11.30 -13.19 -2.18
N ASP A 81 12.20 -13.60 -1.30
CA ASP A 81 12.01 -13.51 0.16
C ASP A 81 11.84 -12.07 0.67
N ILE A 82 12.48 -11.09 0.01
CA ILE A 82 12.36 -9.67 0.39
C ILE A 82 10.91 -9.21 0.27
N VAL A 83 10.26 -9.56 -0.84
CA VAL A 83 8.84 -9.26 -1.06
C VAL A 83 7.96 -10.10 -0.13
N ALA A 84 8.26 -11.38 0.05
CA ALA A 84 7.47 -12.24 0.93
C ALA A 84 7.40 -11.69 2.36
N GLN A 85 8.55 -11.30 2.93
CA GLN A 85 8.64 -10.68 4.26
C GLN A 85 7.95 -9.31 4.32
N PHE A 86 8.05 -8.50 3.25
CA PHE A 86 7.38 -7.21 3.22
C PHE A 86 5.86 -7.33 3.27
N LEU A 87 5.31 -8.38 2.65
CA LEU A 87 3.87 -8.61 2.54
C LEU A 87 3.25 -9.31 3.76
N GLU A 88 4.06 -9.98 4.60
CA GLU A 88 3.59 -10.81 5.73
C GLU A 88 2.61 -10.07 6.65
N ASP A 89 2.93 -8.82 6.98
CA ASP A 89 2.11 -7.99 7.87
C ASP A 89 1.38 -6.86 7.12
N LEU A 90 1.12 -7.02 5.82
CA LEU A 90 0.53 -5.98 4.97
C LEU A 90 -0.84 -6.41 4.40
N PRO A 91 -1.95 -6.22 5.15
CA PRO A 91 -3.27 -6.65 4.72
C PRO A 91 -3.68 -5.93 3.43
N LYS A 92 -4.10 -6.71 2.43
CA LYS A 92 -4.43 -6.23 1.08
C LYS A 92 -5.57 -5.22 1.08
N GLU A 93 -6.47 -5.30 2.06
CA GLU A 93 -7.56 -4.37 2.25
C GLU A 93 -7.02 -2.95 2.44
N ASN A 94 -5.87 -2.76 3.10
CA ASN A 94 -5.34 -1.43 3.36
C ASN A 94 -4.64 -0.79 2.15
N TRP A 95 -4.30 -1.51 1.08
CA TRP A 95 -3.48 -0.95 -0.02
C TRP A 95 -3.84 -1.41 -1.44
N CYS A 96 -4.75 -2.36 -1.62
CA CYS A 96 -5.18 -2.83 -2.94
C CYS A 96 -6.62 -2.39 -3.26
N MET A 97 -6.85 -1.90 -4.48
CA MET A 97 -8.16 -1.44 -4.93
C MET A 97 -9.22 -2.56 -4.98
N ALA A 98 -8.85 -3.77 -5.41
CA ALA A 98 -9.78 -4.90 -5.48
C ALA A 98 -10.37 -5.31 -4.12
N TYR A 99 -9.68 -4.99 -3.01
CA TYR A 99 -10.03 -5.44 -1.67
C TYR A 99 -10.40 -4.31 -0.70
N PHE A 100 -10.18 -3.05 -1.07
CA PHE A 100 -10.48 -1.96 -0.15
C PHE A 100 -11.98 -1.71 -0.02
N ASN A 101 -12.46 -1.78 1.22
CA ASN A 101 -13.87 -1.57 1.56
C ASN A 101 -14.20 -0.09 1.80
N GLY A 102 -13.96 0.76 0.79
CA GLY A 102 -14.24 2.20 0.85
C GLY A 102 -14.07 2.90 -0.49
N GLU A 103 -14.61 4.11 -0.61
CA GLU A 103 -14.37 4.95 -1.79
C GLU A 103 -12.99 5.60 -1.66
N ARG A 104 -12.06 5.24 -2.57
CA ARG A 104 -10.77 5.94 -2.73
C ARG A 104 -10.77 6.94 -3.88
N PHE A 105 -11.80 6.93 -4.74
CA PHE A 105 -11.89 7.76 -5.96
C PHE A 105 -10.63 7.75 -6.86
N GLY A 106 -9.80 6.70 -6.77
CA GLY A 106 -8.52 6.61 -7.50
C GLY A 106 -7.31 7.21 -6.77
N GLU A 107 -7.52 7.90 -5.64
CA GLU A 107 -6.46 8.45 -4.80
C GLU A 107 -5.89 7.34 -3.90
N MET A 108 -4.76 6.76 -4.32
CA MET A 108 -3.97 5.81 -3.52
C MET A 108 -2.82 6.52 -2.77
N THR A 109 -2.57 7.78 -3.12
CA THR A 109 -1.56 8.65 -2.54
C THR A 109 -2.23 9.73 -1.69
N ASN A 110 -1.62 10.10 -0.57
CA ASN A 110 -2.11 11.20 0.25
C ASN A 110 -1.58 12.54 -0.30
N ASN A 111 -2.02 12.91 -1.50
CA ASN A 111 -1.58 14.14 -2.18
C ASN A 111 -1.81 15.40 -1.32
N LEU A 112 -2.80 15.39 -0.41
CA LEU A 112 -3.10 16.51 0.48
C LEU A 112 -2.20 16.56 1.72
N ALA A 113 -1.81 15.45 2.35
CA ALA A 113 -0.90 15.52 3.51
C ALA A 113 0.57 15.78 3.10
N GLU A 114 0.93 15.49 1.85
CA GLU A 114 2.30 15.70 1.36
C GLU A 114 2.61 17.18 1.10
N SER A 115 1.63 18.01 0.72
CA SER A 115 1.84 19.46 0.68
C SER A 115 2.15 20.05 2.06
N PHE A 116 1.65 19.41 3.12
CA PHE A 116 1.95 19.78 4.51
C PHE A 116 3.25 19.21 5.06
N ASN A 117 3.86 18.19 4.44
CA ASN A 117 5.12 17.59 4.90
C ASN A 117 6.36 18.08 4.13
N ASN A 118 6.19 19.03 3.21
CA ASN A 118 7.26 19.62 2.38
C ASN A 118 7.72 21.02 2.89
N TRP A 119 7.61 21.29 4.20
CA TRP A 119 8.11 22.53 4.83
C TRP A 119 9.40 22.31 5.59
#